data_AF-A0AAV5EYM6-F1
#
_entry.id   AF-A0AAV5EYM6-F1
#
_cell.length_a   1.000
_cell.length_b   1.000
_cell.length_c   1.000
_cell.angle_alpha   90.00
_cell.angle_beta   90.00
_cell.angle_gamma   90.00
#
_symmetry.space_group_name_H-M   'P 1'
#
loop_
_entity.id
_entity.type
_entity.pdbx_description
1 polymer ?
#
loop_
_entity_poly.entity_id
_entity_poly.type
_entity_poly.pdbx_seq_one_letter_code
_entity_poly.pdbx_strand_id
1 'polypeptide(L)' 'MASWCDNLAAPPRVLIGPGPCDANGRGNVLSLRHPRSGDEAGYLFIDAQLHEINWFKDRYGSWFLGNYVCEGMVQA' A
#
# COMPACT_ATOMS: atom_id res chain seq x y z
N MET A 1 -13.44 15.43 18.51
CA MET A 1 -12.14 15.17 17.85
C MET A 1 -12.43 14.28 16.67
N ALA A 2 -12.15 14.72 15.44
CA ALA A 2 -12.25 13.85 14.27
C ALA A 2 -11.22 12.72 14.42
N SER A 3 -11.62 11.48 14.16
CA SER A 3 -10.68 10.36 14.11
C SER A 3 -9.82 10.52 12.86
N TRP A 4 -8.52 10.26 12.97
CA TRP A 4 -7.60 10.36 11.83
C TRP A 4 -8.00 9.44 10.66
N CYS A 5 -8.80 8.40 10.92
CA CYS A 5 -9.32 7.46 9.94
C CYS A 5 -10.64 7.88 9.26
N ASP A 6 -11.27 9.00 9.64
CA ASP A 6 -12.61 9.38 9.15
C ASP A 6 -12.66 9.65 7.63
N ASN A 7 -11.53 10.01 7.01
CA ASN A 7 -11.41 10.26 5.56
C ASN A 7 -10.61 9.17 4.83
N LEU A 8 -10.33 8.04 5.49
CA LEU A 8 -9.51 7.00 4.92
C LEU A 8 -10.36 6.12 3.99
N ALA A 9 -9.95 5.99 2.73
CA ALA A 9 -10.62 5.09 1.80
C ALA A 9 -10.56 3.66 2.33
N ALA A 10 -11.72 3.06 2.57
CA ALA A 10 -11.82 1.69 3.08
C ALA A 10 -11.69 0.66 1.94
N PRO A 11 -10.97 -0.46 2.14
CA PRO A 11 -10.15 -0.77 3.32
C PRO A 11 -8.81 -0.02 3.29
N PRO A 12 -8.29 0.41 4.45
CA PRO A 12 -6.95 0.97 4.51
C PRO A 12 -5.89 -0.07 4.16
N ARG A 13 -4.80 0.41 3.55
CA ARG A 13 -3.68 -0.43 3.14
C ARG A 13 -2.40 0.09 3.76
N VAL A 14 -1.59 -0.83 4.28
CA VAL A 14 -0.29 -0.52 4.88
C VAL A 14 0.79 -0.78 3.82
N LEU A 15 1.65 0.22 3.60
CA LEU A 15 2.78 0.13 2.70
C LEU A 15 4.06 0.35 3.50
N ILE A 16 5.05 -0.50 3.28
CA ILE A 16 6.41 -0.31 3.80
C ILE A 16 7.23 0.29 2.66
N GLY A 17 7.56 1.57 2.79
CA GLY A 17 8.27 2.35 1.76
C GLY A 17 9.79 2.40 1.96
N PRO A 18 10.54 2.82 0.93
CA PRO A 18 11.98 3.03 1.02
C PRO A 18 12.32 4.31 1.79
N GLY A 19 13.21 4.20 2.79
CA GLY A 19 13.87 5.32 3.48
C GLY A 19 12.93 6.34 4.17
N PRO A 20 13.50 7.37 4.81
CA PRO A 20 12.73 8.54 5.21
C PRO A 20 12.27 9.24 3.93
N CYS A 21 11.06 8.94 3.49
CA CYS A 21 10.39 9.74 2.49
C CYS A 21 9.99 11.04 3.19
N ASP A 22 10.53 12.15 2.73
CA ASP A 22 10.18 13.47 3.21
C ASP A 22 8.65 13.57 3.31
N ALA A 23 8.12 14.25 4.33
CA ALA A 23 6.67 14.31 4.56
C ALA A 23 5.83 14.87 3.37
N ASN A 24 6.50 15.31 2.29
CA ASN A 24 5.92 15.78 1.04
C ASN A 24 6.17 14.85 -0.17
N GLY A 25 6.67 13.63 0.04
CA GLY A 25 6.91 12.64 -1.00
C GLY A 25 5.61 12.22 -1.71
N ARG A 26 5.27 12.91 -2.80
CA ARG A 26 4.15 12.55 -3.67
C ARG A 26 4.59 11.44 -4.61
N GLY A 27 4.29 10.21 -4.22
CA GLY A 27 4.39 9.04 -5.09
C GLY A 27 3.09 8.74 -5.81
N ASN A 28 3.19 8.15 -7.01
CA ASN A 28 2.06 7.61 -7.74
C ASN A 28 2.09 6.08 -7.69
N VAL A 29 0.97 5.47 -7.32
CA VAL A 29 0.77 4.02 -7.48
C VAL A 29 0.31 3.75 -8.90
N LEU A 30 1.03 2.90 -9.60
CA LEU A 30 0.81 2.54 -11.00
C LEU A 30 0.53 1.04 -11.12
N SER A 31 -0.27 0.68 -12.11
CA SER A 31 -0.43 -0.70 -12.54
C SER A 31 0.24 -0.89 -13.89
N LEU A 32 1.29 -1.72 -13.94
CA LEU A 32 2.10 -1.97 -15.13
C LEU A 32 2.26 -3.48 -15.35
N ARG A 33 2.77 -3.88 -16.51
CA ARG A 33 3.05 -5.29 -16.80
C ARG A 33 4.38 -5.72 -16.19
N HIS A 34 4.38 -6.83 -15.47
CA HIS A 34 5.58 -7.43 -14.91
C HIS A 34 6.52 -7.90 -16.04
N PRO A 35 7.80 -7.47 -16.07
CA PRO A 35 8.69 -7.73 -17.21
C PRO A 35 8.93 -9.21 -17.51
N ARG A 36 8.79 -10.10 -16.51
CA ARG A 36 9.05 -11.53 -16.67
C ARG A 36 7.80 -12.31 -17.07
N SER A 37 6.65 -12.05 -16.44
CA SER A 37 5.44 -12.85 -16.64
C SER A 37 4.41 -12.17 -17.56
N GLY A 38 4.50 -10.85 -17.72
CA GLY A 38 3.52 -10.06 -18.48
C GLY A 38 2.23 -9.74 -17.72
N ASP A 39 2.06 -10.31 -16.52
CA ASP A 39 0.89 -10.08 -15.67
C ASP A 39 0.85 -8.66 -15.13
N GLU A 40 -0.34 -8.24 -14.69
CA GLU A 40 -0.52 -6.96 -14.02
C GLU A 40 0.16 -6.96 -12.64
N ALA A 41 1.06 -6.00 -12.41
CA ALA A 41 1.80 -5.81 -11.17
C ALA A 41 1.75 -4.35 -10.71
N GLY A 42 1.75 -4.15 -9.39
CA GLY A 42 1.72 -2.83 -8.78
C GLY A 42 3.12 -2.24 -8.66
N TYR A 43 3.26 -0.96 -8.98
CA TYR A 43 4.50 -0.21 -8.84
C TYR A 43 4.26 1.13 -8.13
N LEU A 44 5.24 1.57 -7.34
CA LEU A 44 5.31 2.89 -6.75
C LEU A 44 6.34 3.71 -7.52
N PHE A 45 5.91 4.79 -8.16
CA PHE A 45 6.80 5.77 -8.75
C PHE A 45 6.95 6.98 -7.81
N ILE A 46 8.14 7.15 -7.24
CA ILE A 46 8.46 8.21 -6.28
C ILE A 46 9.92 8.64 -6.46
N ASP A 47 10.21 9.93 -6.31
CA ASP A 47 11.57 10.49 -6.42
C ASP A 47 12.32 10.07 -7.70
N ALA A 48 11.59 10.03 -8.82
CA ALA A 48 12.06 9.57 -10.12
C ALA A 48 12.55 8.10 -10.16
N GLN A 49 12.22 7.31 -9.13
CA GLN A 49 12.50 5.88 -9.05
C GLN A 49 11.20 5.07 -9.12
N LEU A 50 11.30 3.90 -9.75
CA LEU A 50 10.21 2.94 -9.85
C LEU A 50 10.51 1.75 -8.92
N HIS A 51 9.63 1.52 -7.96
CA HIS A 51 9.72 0.41 -7.01
C HIS A 51 8.55 -0.56 -7.24
N GLU A 52 8.84 -1.85 -7.28
CA GLU A 52 7.78 -2.88 -7.37
C GLU A 52 7.11 -3.07 -6.00
N ILE A 53 5.78 -3.08 -5.99
CA ILE A 53 4.98 -3.30 -4.78
C ILE A 53 4.64 -4.79 -4.68
N ASN A 54 5.21 -5.44 -3.67
CA ASN A 54 4.90 -6.82 -3.35
C ASN A 54 3.83 -6.89 -2.26
N TRP A 55 2.71 -7.56 -2.55
CA TRP A 55 1.66 -7.77 -1.57
C TRP A 55 2.04 -8.89 -0.62
N PHE A 56 2.24 -8.55 0.64
CA PHE A 56 2.27 -9.54 1.71
C PHE A 56 0.83 -9.94 2.05
N LYS A 57 0.40 -11.12 1.60
CA LYS A 57 -0.92 -11.68 1.89
C LYS A 57 -0.76 -12.83 2.87
N ASP A 58 -0.92 -12.54 4.16
CA ASP A 58 -1.10 -13.61 5.15
C ASP A 58 -2.60 -13.92 5.29
N ARG A 59 -2.94 -15.20 5.47
CA ARG A 59 -4.34 -15.60 5.67
C ARG A 59 -4.76 -15.23 7.08
N TYR A 60 -5.92 -14.58 7.22
CA TYR A 60 -6.50 -14.18 8.51
C TYR A 60 -5.67 -13.15 9.30
N GLY A 61 -4.83 -12.36 8.64
CA GLY A 61 -4.12 -11.25 9.28
C GLY A 61 -5.07 -10.10 9.63
N SER A 62 -4.83 -9.40 10.73
CA SER A 62 -5.46 -8.11 11.03
C SER A 62 -4.42 -7.11 11.52
N TRP A 63 -4.65 -5.83 11.25
CA TRP A 63 -3.77 -4.74 11.67
C TRP A 63 -4.49 -3.83 12.65
N PHE A 64 -3.85 -3.56 13.79
CA PHE A 64 -4.23 -2.49 14.70
C PHE A 64 -3.51 -1.22 14.26
N LEU A 65 -4.26 -0.26 13.74
CA LEU A 65 -3.77 1.06 13.33
C LEU A 65 -4.30 2.07 14.34
N GLY A 66 -3.53 2.38 15.39
CA GLY A 66 -4.00 3.27 16.46
C GLY A 66 -5.31 2.79 17.11
N ASN A 67 -6.40 3.56 16.93
CA ASN A 67 -7.76 3.22 17.38
C ASN A 67 -8.64 2.54 16.31
N TYR A 68 -8.07 2.13 15.17
CA TYR A 68 -8.76 1.47 14.07
C TYR A 68 -8.25 0.02 13.89
N VAL A 69 -9.15 -0.90 13.55
CA VAL A 69 -8.82 -2.30 13.24
C VAL A 69 -9.17 -2.60 11.79
N CYS A 70 -8.20 -3.12 11.02
CA CYS A 70 -8.39 -3.56 9.64
C CYS A 70 -8.22 -5.08 9.52
N GLU A 71 -9.16 -5.76 8.88
CA GLU A 71 -8.98 -7.14 8.44
C GLU A 71 -8.12 -7.18 7.16
N GLY A 72 -7.19 -8.13 7.10
CA GLY A 72 -6.41 -8.43 5.91
C GLY A 72 -7.31 -9.11 4.88
N MET A 73 -7.47 -8.49 3.71
CA MET A 73 -8.28 -9.06 2.64
C MET A 73 -7.65 -10.34 2.11
N VAL A 74 -8.39 -11.45 2.23
CA VAL A 74 -8.20 -12.63 1.39
C VAL A 74 -8.81 -12.28 0.04
N GLN A 75 -7.98 -12.12 -0.98
CA GLN A 75 -8.48 -12.08 -2.35
C GLN A 75 -8.77 -13.53 -2.75
N ALA A 76 -10.06 -13.89 -2.72
CA ALA A 76 -10.55 -15.17 -3.24
C ALA A 76 -10.48 -15.18 -4.78
#